data_AF-A0A497BKU7-F1
#
_entry.id   AF-A0A497BKU7-F1
#
_cell.length_a   1.000
_cell.length_b   1.000
_cell.length_c   1.000
_cell.angle_alpha   90.00
_cell.angle_beta   90.00
_cell.angle_gamma   90.00
#
_symmetry.space_group_name_H-M   'P 1'
#
loop_
_entity.id
_entity.type
_entity.pdbx_description
1 polymer ?
#
loop_
_entity_poly.entity_id
_entity_poly.type
_entity_poly.pdbx_seq_one_letter_code
_entity_poly.pdbx_strand_id
1 'polypeptide(L)'
;MVYDFYLAGGMRGYKDLNRPMFMLAAKILRKNGFTVWNPAESEETSSLSSFADCMVLDLTAIISSCKGIVLLPGWRDSLGANVEVFVSFAIGNQAYEIILDTNGKELDLAPLNLAQYRLPYKEGETRQFDPHQCGLNSFEPE
;
A
#
# COMPACT_ATOMS: atom_id res chain seq x y z
N MET A 1 -6.66 -17.26 7.71
CA MET A 1 -6.39 -17.54 6.28
C MET A 1 -5.14 -16.78 5.91
N VAL A 2 -4.21 -17.37 5.17
CA VAL A 2 -2.98 -16.69 4.71
C VAL A 2 -3.20 -16.26 3.27
N TYR A 3 -2.98 -14.98 2.97
CA TYR A 3 -3.06 -14.39 1.64
C TYR A 3 -1.70 -14.47 0.94
N ASP A 4 -1.73 -14.55 -0.39
CA ASP A 4 -0.51 -14.48 -1.18
C ASP A 4 0.09 -13.08 -1.11
N PHE A 5 -0.76 -12.05 -1.20
CA PHE A 5 -0.30 -10.66 -1.21
C PHE A 5 -1.14 -9.73 -0.32
N TYR A 6 -0.45 -8.80 0.34
CA TYR A 6 -1.01 -7.52 0.79
C TYR A 6 -0.95 -6.50 -0.35
N LEU A 7 -2.01 -5.75 -0.60
CA LEU A 7 -2.03 -4.69 -1.61
C LEU A 7 -1.73 -3.33 -0.95
N ALA A 8 -0.65 -2.69 -1.36
CA ALA A 8 -0.14 -1.44 -0.79
C ALA A 8 -0.13 -0.30 -1.81
N GLY A 9 -0.38 0.93 -1.38
CA GLY A 9 -0.37 2.10 -2.27
C GLY A 9 -0.75 3.42 -1.59
N GLY A 10 -0.70 4.51 -2.34
CA GLY A 10 -1.18 5.81 -1.85
C GLY A 10 -2.71 5.83 -1.71
N MET A 11 -3.21 6.24 -0.54
CA MET A 11 -4.64 6.50 -0.31
C MET A 11 -4.91 8.01 -0.09
N ARG A 12 -4.12 8.66 0.78
CA ARG A 12 -4.29 10.08 1.10
C ARG A 12 -3.95 10.97 -0.10
N GLY A 13 -4.72 12.05 -0.29
CA GLY A 13 -4.56 12.97 -1.42
C GLY A 13 -5.17 12.48 -2.74
N TYR A 14 -5.65 11.23 -2.81
CA TYR A 14 -6.38 10.70 -3.96
C TYR A 14 -7.89 10.82 -3.75
N LYS A 15 -8.61 11.04 -4.85
CA LYS A 15 -10.07 10.97 -4.85
C LYS A 15 -10.54 9.59 -4.36
N ASP A 16 -11.57 9.57 -3.52
CA ASP A 16 -12.17 8.36 -2.95
C ASP A 16 -11.14 7.44 -2.27
N LEU A 17 -10.09 8.02 -1.67
CA LEU A 17 -8.97 7.31 -1.02
C LEU A 17 -8.29 6.28 -1.94
N ASN A 18 -8.28 6.56 -3.25
CA ASN A 18 -7.76 5.67 -4.28
C ASN A 18 -8.46 4.30 -4.37
N ARG A 19 -9.62 4.12 -3.71
CA ARG A 19 -10.37 2.84 -3.69
C ARG A 19 -10.57 2.25 -5.09
N PRO A 20 -10.90 3.01 -6.16
CA PRO A 20 -11.03 2.44 -7.50
C PRO A 20 -9.79 1.68 -7.98
N MET A 21 -8.59 2.20 -7.72
CA MET A 21 -7.33 1.56 -8.13
C MET A 21 -7.06 0.29 -7.32
N PHE A 22 -7.28 0.34 -6.01
CA PHE A 22 -7.19 -0.84 -5.14
C PHE A 22 -8.16 -1.95 -5.58
N MET A 23 -9.41 -1.60 -5.85
CA MET A 23 -10.42 -2.58 -6.32
C MET A 23 -10.06 -3.18 -7.68
N LEU A 24 -9.54 -2.38 -8.60
CA LEU A 24 -9.10 -2.85 -9.92
C LEU A 24 -7.93 -3.85 -9.78
N ALA A 25 -6.91 -3.50 -9.01
CA ALA A 25 -5.75 -4.35 -8.79
C ALA A 25 -6.13 -5.65 -8.09
N ALA A 26 -6.92 -5.59 -7.01
CA ALA A 26 -7.40 -6.78 -6.30
C ALA A 26 -8.23 -7.69 -7.22
N LYS A 27 -9.12 -7.12 -8.04
CA LYS A 27 -9.91 -7.88 -9.02
C LYS A 27 -9.03 -8.62 -10.03
N ILE A 28 -8.03 -7.95 -10.60
CA ILE A 28 -7.16 -8.56 -11.62
C ILE A 28 -6.25 -9.62 -10.98
N LEU A 29 -5.65 -9.36 -9.82
CA LEU A 29 -4.83 -10.34 -9.09
C LEU A 29 -5.64 -11.61 -8.76
N ARG A 30 -6.87 -11.44 -8.24
CA ARG A 30 -7.77 -12.56 -7.93
C ARG A 30 -8.19 -13.32 -9.18
N LYS A 31 -8.43 -12.63 -10.30
CA LYS A 31 -8.71 -13.27 -11.60
C LYS A 31 -7.53 -14.15 -12.06
N ASN A 32 -6.30 -13.80 -11.70
CA ASN A 32 -5.09 -14.57 -11.98
C ASN A 32 -4.79 -15.66 -10.92
N GLY A 33 -5.70 -15.90 -9.98
CA GLY A 33 -5.61 -17.00 -9.02
C GLY A 33 -4.93 -16.66 -7.69
N PHE A 34 -4.53 -15.40 -7.46
CA PHE A 34 -3.93 -14.98 -6.20
C PHE A 34 -4.98 -14.61 -5.16
N THR A 35 -4.70 -14.92 -3.90
CA THR A 35 -5.44 -14.36 -2.76
C THR A 35 -4.82 -13.03 -2.33
N VAL A 36 -5.66 -12.02 -2.12
CA VAL A 36 -5.22 -10.64 -1.85
C VAL A 36 -5.94 -10.07 -0.65
N TRP A 37 -5.17 -9.59 0.32
CA TRP A 37 -5.65 -8.71 1.39
C TRP A 37 -5.61 -7.27 0.88
N ASN A 38 -6.74 -6.58 0.92
CA ASN A 38 -6.90 -5.24 0.35
C ASN A 38 -7.41 -4.26 1.43
N PRO A 39 -6.61 -3.25 1.85
CA PRO A 39 -7.03 -2.28 2.86
C PRO A 39 -8.28 -1.50 2.45
N ALA A 40 -8.48 -1.28 1.15
CA ALA A 40 -9.64 -0.57 0.63
C ALA A 40 -10.97 -1.32 0.76
N GLU A 41 -10.95 -2.61 1.10
CA GLU A 41 -12.14 -3.44 1.33
C GLU A 41 -12.49 -3.59 2.82
N SER A 42 -11.56 -3.25 3.72
CA SER A 42 -11.76 -3.41 5.15
C SER A 42 -12.75 -2.36 5.69
N GLU A 43 -13.82 -2.84 6.32
CA GLU A 43 -14.77 -1.99 7.05
C GLU A 43 -14.07 -1.30 8.24
N GLU A 44 -13.11 -1.97 8.88
CA GLU A 44 -12.30 -1.39 9.94
C GLU A 44 -11.50 -0.20 9.43
N THR A 45 -10.85 -0.30 8.25
CA THR A 45 -10.10 0.83 7.66
C THR A 45 -10.97 2.07 7.45
N SER A 46 -12.28 1.88 7.26
CA SER A 46 -13.23 2.99 7.04
C SER A 46 -13.67 3.67 8.33
N SER A 47 -13.46 3.04 9.49
CA SER A 47 -13.80 3.58 10.81
C SER A 47 -12.60 4.16 11.57
N LEU A 48 -11.38 3.94 11.08
CA LEU A 48 -10.16 4.47 11.69
C LEU A 48 -10.03 5.98 11.51
N SER A 49 -9.58 6.63 12.58
CA SER A 49 -9.53 8.10 12.69
C SER A 49 -8.14 8.69 12.51
N SER A 50 -7.09 7.88 12.68
CA SER A 50 -5.69 8.32 12.64
C SER A 50 -4.82 7.44 11.74
N PHE A 51 -3.74 8.03 11.22
CA PHE A 51 -2.72 7.29 10.50
C PHE A 51 -2.10 6.16 11.34
N ALA A 52 -1.87 6.41 12.63
CA ALA A 52 -1.31 5.41 13.54
C ALA A 52 -2.19 4.16 13.60
N ASP A 53 -3.51 4.32 13.71
CA ASP A 53 -4.43 3.19 13.75
C ASP A 53 -4.42 2.42 12.43
N CYS A 54 -4.38 3.13 11.28
CA CYS A 54 -4.26 2.50 9.97
C CYS A 54 -3.01 1.63 9.90
N MET A 55 -1.86 2.17 10.33
CA MET A 55 -0.60 1.41 10.33
C MET A 55 -0.65 0.19 11.25
N VAL A 56 -1.30 0.26 12.41
CA VAL A 56 -1.44 -0.92 13.28
C VAL A 56 -2.22 -2.02 12.55
N LEU A 57 -3.34 -1.69 11.91
CA LEU A 57 -4.14 -2.65 11.16
C LEU A 57 -3.35 -3.24 9.97
N ASP A 58 -2.78 -2.37 9.14
CA ASP A 58 -2.09 -2.72 7.91
C ASP A 58 -0.84 -3.58 8.19
N LEU A 59 -0.01 -3.16 9.15
CA LEU A 59 1.19 -3.91 9.52
C LEU A 59 0.84 -5.24 10.18
N THR A 60 -0.24 -5.31 10.97
CA THR A 60 -0.71 -6.60 11.53
C THR A 60 -1.10 -7.57 10.43
N ALA A 61 -1.81 -7.10 9.40
CA ALA A 61 -2.19 -7.91 8.25
C ALA A 61 -0.97 -8.40 7.45
N ILE A 62 0.00 -7.52 7.22
CA ILE A 62 1.27 -7.86 6.54
C ILE A 62 2.03 -8.94 7.33
N ILE A 63 2.24 -8.72 8.63
CA ILE A 63 3.05 -9.60 9.48
C ILE A 63 2.37 -10.95 9.69
N SER A 64 1.05 -10.96 9.89
CA SER A 64 0.35 -12.14 10.41
C SER A 64 -0.40 -12.92 9.35
N SER A 65 -0.58 -12.36 8.15
CA SER A 65 -1.53 -12.92 7.18
C SER A 65 -1.10 -12.86 5.72
N CYS A 66 0.07 -12.31 5.37
CA CYS A 66 0.49 -12.18 3.97
C CYS A 66 1.89 -12.73 3.70
N LYS A 67 2.09 -13.43 2.58
CA LYS A 67 3.39 -13.98 2.14
C LYS A 67 4.24 -12.97 1.33
N GLY A 68 3.59 -11.92 0.84
CA GLY A 68 4.16 -10.96 -0.08
C GLY A 68 3.39 -9.64 -0.05
N ILE A 69 3.93 -8.66 -0.75
CA ILE A 69 3.33 -7.33 -0.93
C ILE A 69 3.31 -6.99 -2.43
N VAL A 70 2.21 -6.40 -2.88
CA VAL A 70 2.05 -5.86 -4.23
C VAL A 70 1.78 -4.37 -4.13
N LEU A 71 2.52 -3.57 -4.87
CA LEU A 71 2.54 -2.12 -4.76
C LEU A 71 1.84 -1.48 -5.97
N LEU A 72 0.87 -0.59 -5.71
CA LEU A 72 0.16 0.18 -6.73
C LEU A 72 1.09 1.20 -7.42
N PRO A 73 0.76 1.65 -8.65
CA PRO A 73 1.50 2.73 -9.30
C PRO A 73 1.59 3.98 -8.42
N GLY A 74 2.76 4.61 -8.38
CA GLY A 74 3.00 5.82 -7.57
C GLY A 74 3.18 5.57 -6.06
N TRP A 75 3.27 4.31 -5.62
CA TRP A 75 3.41 3.98 -4.20
C TRP A 75 4.61 4.64 -3.50
N ARG A 76 5.68 4.98 -4.24
CA ARG A 76 6.90 5.58 -3.68
C ARG A 76 6.66 6.94 -3.03
N ASP A 77 5.62 7.65 -3.44
CA ASP A 77 5.25 8.95 -2.86
C ASP A 77 4.35 8.81 -1.61
N SER A 78 3.93 7.59 -1.27
CA SER A 78 3.07 7.29 -0.12
C SER A 78 3.91 6.91 1.11
N LEU A 79 3.82 7.71 2.17
CA LEU A 79 4.45 7.40 3.46
C LEU A 79 4.01 6.03 4.00
N GLY A 80 2.71 5.71 3.93
CA GLY A 80 2.17 4.42 4.41
C GLY A 80 2.72 3.24 3.64
N ALA A 81 2.65 3.30 2.31
CA ALA A 81 3.17 2.24 1.43
C ALA A 81 4.68 2.01 1.60
N ASN A 82 5.44 3.07 1.88
CA ASN A 82 6.87 2.95 2.18
C ASN A 82 7.13 2.23 3.51
N VAL A 83 6.33 2.49 4.55
CA VAL A 83 6.41 1.76 5.82
C VAL A 83 6.03 0.29 5.62
N GLU A 84 4.93 0.02 4.90
CA GLU A 84 4.42 -1.31 4.59
C GLU A 84 5.44 -2.17 3.82
N VAL A 85 6.08 -1.61 2.78
CA VAL A 85 7.10 -2.33 2.01
C VAL A 85 8.36 -2.58 2.83
N PHE A 86 8.74 -1.65 3.70
CA PHE A 86 9.90 -1.82 4.57
C PHE A 86 9.67 -2.94 5.59
N VAL A 87 8.49 -2.99 6.21
CA VAL A 87 8.12 -4.07 7.12
C VAL A 87 8.08 -5.40 6.37
N SER A 88 7.49 -5.44 5.18
CA SER A 88 7.47 -6.63 4.33
C SER A 88 8.90 -7.12 4.03
N PHE A 89 9.81 -6.22 3.66
CA PHE A 89 11.23 -6.56 3.47
C PHE A 89 11.85 -7.16 4.74
N ALA A 90 11.67 -6.51 5.89
CA ALA A 90 12.28 -6.91 7.15
C ALA A 90 11.85 -8.32 7.59
N ILE A 91 10.64 -8.76 7.24
CA ILE A 91 10.12 -10.09 7.54
C ILE A 91 10.36 -11.12 6.43
N GLY A 92 11.06 -10.74 5.35
CA GLY A 92 11.43 -11.65 4.26
C GLY A 92 10.33 -11.88 3.21
N ASN A 93 9.32 -11.02 3.14
CA ASN A 93 8.28 -11.11 2.13
C ASN A 93 8.80 -10.72 0.74
N GLN A 94 8.23 -11.34 -0.29
CA GLN A 94 8.45 -10.93 -1.67
C GLN A 94 7.70 -9.63 -1.97
N ALA A 95 8.25 -8.77 -2.82
CA ALA A 95 7.59 -7.55 -3.28
C ALA A 95 7.47 -7.51 -4.80
N TYR A 96 6.33 -7.00 -5.27
CA TYR A 96 6.07 -6.77 -6.69
C TYR A 96 5.46 -5.39 -6.87
N GLU A 97 5.79 -4.73 -7.98
CA GLU A 97 5.19 -3.49 -8.40
C GLU A 97 4.21 -3.73 -9.55
N ILE A 98 3.03 -3.13 -9.47
CA ILE A 98 2.06 -3.13 -10.54
C ILE A 98 2.52 -2.18 -11.64
N ILE A 99 2.68 -2.73 -12.84
CA ILE A 99 2.83 -1.95 -14.07
C ILE A 99 1.51 -2.02 -14.82
N LEU A 100 0.92 -0.88 -15.09
CA LEU A 100 -0.28 -0.80 -15.92
C LEU A 100 0.09 -0.86 -17.40
N ASP A 101 -0.71 -1.59 -18.18
CA ASP A 101 -0.63 -1.52 -19.64
C ASP A 101 -1.02 -0.13 -20.13
N THR A 102 -0.75 0.16 -21.42
CA THR A 102 -1.04 1.47 -22.02
C THR A 102 -2.52 1.88 -21.96
N ASN A 103 -3.43 0.94 -21.69
CA ASN A 103 -4.86 1.19 -21.58
C ASN A 103 -5.38 1.20 -20.12
N GLY A 104 -4.52 0.92 -19.13
CA GLY A 104 -4.90 0.82 -17.72
C GLY A 104 -5.89 -0.32 -17.40
N LYS A 105 -5.99 -1.33 -18.27
CA LYS A 105 -6.95 -2.44 -18.17
C LYS A 105 -6.29 -3.75 -17.77
N GLU A 106 -5.01 -3.88 -18.04
CA GLU A 106 -4.20 -5.03 -17.63
C GLU A 106 -3.11 -4.54 -16.68
N LEU A 107 -2.72 -5.42 -15.75
CA LEU A 107 -1.56 -5.19 -14.90
C LEU A 107 -0.58 -6.34 -15.06
N ASP A 108 0.69 -5.99 -15.12
CA ASP A 108 1.80 -6.91 -14.94
C ASP A 108 2.41 -6.71 -13.55
N LEU A 109 3.08 -7.74 -13.04
CA LEU A 109 3.80 -7.72 -11.78
C LEU A 109 5.30 -7.72 -12.04
N ALA A 110 5.93 -6.56 -11.89
CA ALA A 110 7.37 -6.46 -11.92
C ALA A 110 7.94 -6.83 -10.55
N PRO A 111 8.82 -7.85 -10.44
CA PRO A 111 9.49 -8.14 -9.18
C PRO A 111 10.27 -6.94 -8.67
N LEU A 112 10.07 -6.56 -7.42
CA LEU A 112 10.80 -5.48 -6.77
C LEU A 112 11.89 -6.07 -5.88
N ASN A 113 13.15 -5.84 -6.25
CA ASN A 113 14.27 -6.24 -5.39
C ASN A 113 14.44 -5.26 -4.23
N LEU A 114 13.94 -5.64 -3.05
CA LEU A 114 14.00 -4.82 -1.84
C LEU A 114 15.43 -4.60 -1.32
N ALA A 115 16.40 -5.45 -1.66
CA ALA A 115 17.81 -5.21 -1.32
C ALA A 115 18.41 -4.04 -2.14
N GLN A 116 17.83 -3.74 -3.29
CA GLN A 116 18.21 -2.61 -4.15
C GLN A 116 17.34 -1.38 -3.92
N TYR A 117 16.11 -1.57 -3.42
CA TYR A 117 15.26 -0.46 -3.04
C TYR A 117 15.93 0.36 -1.92
N ARG A 118 15.84 1.68 -2.04
CA ARG A 118 16.24 2.63 -1.01
C ARG A 118 14.99 3.41 -0.67
N LEU A 119 14.57 3.36 0.60
CA LEU A 119 13.47 4.19 1.05
C LEU A 119 13.77 5.64 0.67
N PRO A 120 12.81 6.38 0.10
CA PRO A 120 13.00 7.77 -0.26
C PRO A 120 13.23 8.55 1.03
N TYR A 121 14.50 8.77 1.35
CA TYR A 121 14.87 9.82 2.28
C TYR A 121 14.91 11.10 1.46
N LYS A 122 13.79 11.83 1.45
CA LYS A 122 13.75 13.14 0.78
C LYS A 122 14.55 14.10 1.67
N GLU A 123 15.85 14.23 1.38
CA GLU A 123 16.70 15.20 2.06
C GLU A 123 16.14 16.62 1.84
N GLY A 124 15.99 17.39 2.92
CA GLY A 124 15.67 18.82 2.84
C GLY A 124 14.20 19.23 2.94
N GLU A 125 13.25 18.29 2.94
CA GLU A 125 11.82 18.60 3.20
C GLU A 125 11.39 18.03 4.56
N THR A 126 11.20 18.92 5.55
CA THR A 126 10.62 18.52 6.83
C THR A 126 9.13 18.86 6.82
N ARG A 127 8.28 17.83 6.77
CA ARG A 127 6.84 18.00 6.96
C ARG A 127 6.50 17.78 8.43
N GLN A 128 5.75 18.68 9.05
CA GLN A 128 5.20 18.44 10.38
C GLN A 128 4.18 17.29 10.28
N PHE A 129 4.45 16.17 10.94
CA PHE A 129 3.64 14.98 10.86
C PHE A 129 3.39 14.42 12.27
N ASP A 130 2.13 14.43 12.70
CA ASP A 130 1.69 13.74 13.91
C ASP A 130 0.78 12.56 13.49
N PRO A 131 1.22 11.30 13.68
CA PRO A 131 0.46 10.14 13.24
C PRO A 131 -0.85 9.94 14.01
N HIS A 132 -1.03 10.57 15.17
CA HIS A 132 -2.26 10.50 15.96
C HIS A 132 -3.26 11.61 15.59
N GLN A 133 -2.80 12.70 14.97
CA GLN A 133 -3.65 13.83 14.55
C GLN A 133 -3.86 13.91 13.03
N CYS A 134 -3.15 13.10 12.24
CA CYS A 134 -3.30 13.05 10.78
C CYS A 134 -4.53 12.21 10.40
N GLY A 135 -5.65 12.88 10.11
CA GLY A 135 -6.84 12.24 9.53
C GLY A 135 -6.59 11.81 8.08
N LEU A 136 -7.32 10.80 7.60
CA LEU A 136 -7.18 10.32 6.21
C LEU A 136 -7.46 11.41 5.16
N ASN A 137 -8.27 12.40 5.50
CA ASN A 137 -8.66 13.52 4.63
C ASN A 137 -7.86 14.82 4.90
N SER A 138 -6.89 14.81 5.83
CA SER A 138 -6.26 16.05 6.33
C SER A 138 -5.03 16.51 5.53
N PHE A 139 -4.80 15.96 4.33
CA PHE A 139 -3.69 16.37 3.47
C PHE A 139 -4.21 17.20 2.30
N GLU A 140 -3.90 18.49 2.30
CA GLU A 140 -3.88 19.27 1.06
C GLU A 140 -2.55 18.95 0.35
N PRO A 141 -2.57 18.49 -0.91
CA PRO A 141 -1.35 18.43 -1.69
C PRO A 141 -0.81 19.86 -1.87
N GLU A 142 0.51 20.03 -1.68
CA GLU A 142 1.20 21.26 -2.10
C GLU A 142 1.01 21.53 -3.60
#